data_AF-A0A1S2T237-F1
#
_entry.id   AF-A0A1S2T237-F1
#
_cell.length_a   1.000
_cell.length_b   1.000
_cell.length_c   1.000
_cell.angle_alpha   90.00
_cell.angle_beta   90.00
_cell.angle_gamma   90.00
#
_symmetry.space_group_name_H-M   'P 1'
#
loop_
_entity.id
_entity.type
_entity.pdbx_description
1 polymer ?
#
loop_
_entity_poly.entity_id
_entity_poly.type
_entity_poly.pdbx_seq_one_letter_code
_entity_poly.pdbx_strand_id
1 'polypeptide(L)'
;MNRATLTLLALLLICALSLVAAQQRARKLFVAQERAQIEERKLNQDWLRLEYEQRNLSKSARIRDVARNQLRMVPISPERTLYLKEAQ
;
A
#
# COMPACT_ATOMS: atom_id res chain seq x y z
N MET A 1 44.39 -6.92 46.54
CA MET A 1 43.33 -7.78 46.00
C MET A 1 41.97 -7.09 45.90
N ASN A 2 41.39 -6.54 46.98
CA ASN A 2 40.04 -5.91 46.95
C ASN A 2 39.83 -4.74 45.98
N ARG A 3 40.88 -3.95 45.67
CA ARG A 3 40.74 -2.79 44.77
C ARG A 3 40.47 -3.21 43.33
N ALA A 4 41.12 -4.28 42.87
CA ALA A 4 40.95 -4.81 41.51
C ALA A 4 39.57 -5.45 41.30
N THR A 5 39.05 -6.16 42.29
CA THR A 5 37.69 -6.71 42.26
C THR A 5 36.63 -5.62 42.28
N LEU A 6 36.80 -4.56 43.07
CA LEU A 6 35.89 -3.40 43.06
C LEU A 6 35.89 -2.69 41.70
N THR A 7 37.05 -2.50 41.07
CA THR A 7 37.11 -1.89 39.73
C THR A 7 36.46 -2.76 38.66
N LEU A 8 36.65 -4.08 38.72
CA LEU A 8 36.02 -5.01 37.78
C LEU A 8 34.50 -5.06 37.97
N LEU A 9 34.02 -5.02 39.21
CA LEU A 9 32.60 -4.98 39.52
C LEU A 9 31.96 -3.67 39.01
N ALA A 10 32.63 -2.53 39.21
CA ALA A 10 32.18 -1.25 38.67
C ALA A 10 32.12 -1.27 37.13
N LEU A 11 33.16 -1.81 36.48
CA LEU A 11 33.22 -1.94 35.03
C LEU A 11 32.08 -2.82 34.49
N LEU A 12 31.81 -3.94 35.17
CA LEU A 12 30.72 -4.85 34.82
C LEU A 12 29.36 -4.16 34.92
N LEU A 13 29.11 -3.41 36.01
CA LEU A 13 27.87 -2.66 36.19
C LEU A 13 27.68 -1.59 35.10
N ILE A 14 28.73 -0.85 34.77
CA ILE A 14 28.70 0.14 33.68
C ILE A 14 28.37 -0.54 32.35
N CYS A 15 28.99 -1.67 32.07
CA CYS A 15 28.74 -2.43 30.84
C CYS A 15 27.27 -2.93 30.77
N ALA A 16 26.76 -3.48 31.87
CA ALA A 16 25.37 -3.96 31.96
C ALA A 16 24.35 -2.83 31.75
N LEU A 17 24.55 -1.68 32.40
CA LEU A 17 23.68 -0.51 32.25
C LEU A 17 23.75 0.08 30.84
N SER A 18 24.95 0.15 30.26
CA SER A 18 25.16 0.62 28.89
C SER A 18 24.42 -0.26 27.87
N LEU A 19 24.50 -1.59 28.04
CA LEU A 19 23.80 -2.55 27.17
C LEU A 19 22.28 -2.37 27.24
N VAL A 20 21.72 -2.23 28.45
CA VAL A 20 20.27 -2.00 28.61
C VAL A 20 19.85 -0.67 27.99
N ALA A 21 20.65 0.39 28.17
CA ALA A 21 20.39 1.68 27.55
C ALA A 21 20.45 1.60 26.01
N ALA A 22 21.42 0.86 25.46
CA ALA A 22 21.54 0.62 24.03
C ALA A 22 20.36 -0.18 23.48
N GLN A 23 19.93 -1.24 24.17
CA GLN A 23 18.76 -2.04 23.81
C GLN A 23 17.47 -1.21 23.82
N GLN A 24 17.30 -0.34 24.82
CA GLN A 24 16.14 0.53 24.91
C GLN A 24 16.12 1.59 23.80
N ARG A 25 17.29 2.12 23.41
CA ARG A 25 17.43 3.03 22.26
C ARG A 25 17.15 2.32 20.94
N ALA A 26 17.67 1.10 20.76
CA ALA A 26 17.44 0.29 19.56
C ALA A 26 15.95 0.00 19.36
N ARG A 27 15.23 -0.40 20.42
CA ARG A 27 13.77 -0.60 20.37
C ARG A 27 13.02 0.66 19.93
N LYS A 28 13.39 1.83 20.47
CA LYS A 28 12.75 3.11 20.11
C LYS A 28 13.00 3.49 18.65
N LEU A 29 14.23 3.34 18.17
CA LEU A 29 14.56 3.60 16.76
C LEU A 29 13.80 2.65 15.83
N PHE A 30 13.73 1.37 16.18
CA PHE A 30 13.02 0.37 15.38
C PHE A 30 11.52 0.69 15.26
N VAL A 31 10.87 1.06 16.37
CA VAL A 31 9.45 1.45 16.36
C VAL A 31 9.20 2.71 15.53
N ALA A 32 10.10 3.70 15.58
CA ALA A 32 9.96 4.90 14.76
C ALA A 32 10.06 4.57 13.26
N GLN A 33 11.00 3.69 12.89
CA GLN A 33 11.16 3.21 11.52
C GLN A 33 9.95 2.38 11.05
N GLU A 34 9.42 1.52 11.92
CA GLU A 34 8.25 0.69 11.64
C GLU A 34 6.99 1.55 11.42
N ARG A 35 6.78 2.60 12.21
CA ARG A 35 5.66 3.55 12.03
C ARG A 35 5.69 4.20 10.64
N ALA A 36 6.86 4.65 10.20
CA ALA A 36 7.02 5.25 8.88
C ALA A 36 6.70 4.25 7.75
N GLN A 37 7.10 2.98 7.91
CA GLN A 37 6.77 1.93 6.93
C GLN A 37 5.27 1.59 6.92
N ILE A 38 4.59 1.61 8.07
CA ILE A 38 3.15 1.35 8.14
C ILE A 38 2.39 2.47 7.40
N GLU A 39 2.80 3.71 7.56
CA GLU A 39 2.17 4.86 6.91
C GLU A 39 2.36 4.82 5.39
N GLU A 40 3.55 4.46 4.91
CA GLU A 40 3.81 4.27 3.48
C GLU A 40 2.92 3.17 2.87
N ARG A 41 2.79 2.01 3.54
CA ARG A 41 1.92 0.93 3.08
C ARG A 41 0.46 1.35 3.01
N LYS A 42 -0.02 2.11 4.01
CA LYS A 42 -1.39 2.62 4.03
C LYS A 42 -1.64 3.56 2.84
N LEU A 43 -0.71 4.48 2.59
CA LEU A 43 -0.83 5.42 1.49
C LEU A 43 -0.84 4.72 0.12
N ASN A 44 -0.03 3.67 -0.05
CA ASN A 44 -0.01 2.87 -1.27
C ASN A 44 -1.31 2.10 -1.49
N GLN A 45 -1.93 1.58 -0.42
CA GLN A 45 -3.26 0.94 -0.50
C GLN A 45 -4.35 1.93 -0.90
N ASP A 46 -4.34 3.12 -0.28
CA ASP A 46 -5.29 4.20 -0.62
C ASP A 46 -5.11 4.67 -2.06
N TRP A 47 -3.86 4.76 -2.54
CA TRP A 47 -3.54 5.08 -3.93
C TRP A 47 -4.10 4.02 -4.89
N LEU A 48 -3.86 2.73 -4.61
CA LEU A 48 -4.40 1.64 -5.43
C LEU A 48 -5.93 1.72 -5.51
N ARG A 49 -6.58 1.94 -4.36
CA ARG A 49 -8.04 2.07 -4.29
C ARG A 49 -8.53 3.25 -5.14
N LEU A 50 -7.89 4.42 -5.02
CA LEU A 50 -8.24 5.59 -5.80
C LEU A 50 -8.05 5.33 -7.31
N GLU A 51 -7.00 4.62 -7.70
CA GLU A 51 -6.78 4.26 -9.09
C GLU A 51 -7.80 3.25 -9.61
N TYR A 52 -8.24 2.29 -8.79
CA TYR A 52 -9.37 1.41 -9.12
C TYR A 52 -10.67 2.20 -9.28
N GLU A 53 -10.95 3.14 -8.38
CA GLU A 53 -12.11 4.03 -8.47
C GLU A 53 -12.03 4.91 -9.73
N GLN A 54 -10.85 5.44 -10.06
CA GLN A 54 -10.61 6.21 -11.29
C GLN A 54 -10.81 5.36 -12.54
N ARG A 55 -10.36 4.10 -12.56
CA ARG A 55 -10.59 3.17 -13.67
C ARG A 55 -12.07 2.84 -13.84
N ASN A 56 -12.80 2.69 -12.75
CA ASN A 56 -14.26 2.53 -12.77
C ASN A 56 -14.98 3.77 -13.32
N LEU A 57 -14.49 4.97 -12.96
CA LEU A 57 -15.10 6.23 -13.36
C LEU A 57 -14.72 6.67 -14.78
N SER A 58 -13.63 6.15 -15.37
CA SER A 58 -13.01 6.81 -16.51
C SER A 58 -13.82 6.82 -17.80
N LYS A 59 -14.32 5.72 -18.39
CA LYS A 59 -15.04 5.86 -19.69
C LYS A 59 -16.16 4.86 -20.01
N SER A 60 -16.11 3.60 -19.57
CA SER A 60 -17.08 2.60 -20.08
C SER A 60 -18.40 2.55 -19.31
N ALA A 61 -18.43 2.84 -18.01
CA ALA A 61 -19.65 2.73 -17.21
C ALA A 61 -20.67 3.82 -17.56
N ARG A 62 -20.27 5.09 -17.54
CA ARG A 62 -21.16 6.22 -17.83
C ARG A 62 -21.67 6.23 -19.28
N ILE A 63 -20.81 5.89 -20.24
CA ILE A 63 -21.20 5.82 -21.66
C ILE A 63 -22.21 4.69 -21.89
N ARG A 64 -21.99 3.51 -21.28
CA ARG A 64 -22.94 2.39 -21.38
C ARG A 64 -24.28 2.71 -20.73
N ASP A 65 -24.27 3.39 -19.59
CA ASP A 65 -25.50 3.73 -18.88
C ASP A 65 -26.34 4.76 -19.64
N VAL A 66 -25.71 5.79 -20.20
CA VAL A 66 -26.37 6.76 -21.11
C VAL A 66 -26.86 6.07 -22.39
N ALA A 67 -26.03 5.22 -23.01
CA ALA A 67 -26.39 4.50 -24.23
C ALA A 67 -27.60 3.57 -24.04
N ARG A 68 -27.66 2.87 -22.91
CA ARG A 68 -28.72 1.89 -22.63
C ARG A 68 -29.98 2.55 -22.08
N ASN A 69 -29.85 3.51 -21.18
CA ASN A 69 -31.00 4.08 -20.45
C ASN A 69 -31.58 5.34 -21.11
N GLN A 70 -30.74 6.21 -21.67
CA GLN A 70 -31.22 7.45 -22.33
C GLN A 70 -31.42 7.25 -23.83
N LEU A 71 -30.49 6.55 -24.49
CA LEU A 71 -30.53 6.35 -25.95
C LEU A 71 -31.23 5.03 -26.36
N ARG A 72 -31.65 4.19 -25.39
CA ARG A 72 -32.30 2.88 -25.61
C ARG A 72 -31.56 1.99 -26.63
N MET A 73 -30.24 2.10 -26.69
CA MET A 73 -29.43 1.33 -27.62
C MET A 73 -29.39 -0.14 -27.18
N VAL A 74 -29.71 -1.04 -28.12
CA VAL A 74 -29.67 -2.49 -27.92
C VAL A 74 -28.36 -3.03 -28.51
N PRO A 75 -27.67 -3.96 -27.85
CA PRO A 75 -26.46 -4.59 -28.40
C PRO A 75 -26.75 -5.25 -29.75
N ILE A 76 -25.77 -5.15 -30.64
CA ILE A 76 -25.87 -5.66 -32.01
C ILE A 76 -26.04 -7.17 -31.93
N SER A 77 -27.13 -7.70 -32.48
CA SER A 77 -27.40 -9.13 -32.48
C SER A 77 -27.17 -9.72 -33.87
N PRO A 78 -26.60 -10.94 -33.99
CA PRO A 78 -26.28 -11.56 -35.27
C PRO A 78 -27.48 -11.68 -36.21
N GLU A 79 -28.70 -11.78 -35.67
CA GLU A 79 -29.93 -11.81 -36.46
C GLU A 79 -30.27 -10.49 -37.18
N ARG A 80 -29.59 -9.37 -36.85
CA ARG A 80 -29.88 -8.04 -37.40
C ARG A 80 -28.70 -7.42 -38.17
N THR A 81 -27.66 -8.21 -38.46
CA THR A 81 -26.47 -7.78 -39.20
C THR A 81 -26.62 -8.10 -40.68
N LEU A 82 -26.75 -7.07 -41.51
CA LEU A 82 -26.78 -7.20 -42.98
C LEU A 82 -25.34 -7.15 -43.51
N TYR A 83 -24.85 -8.29 -43.99
CA TYR A 83 -23.56 -8.36 -44.68
C TYR A 83 -23.74 -7.87 -46.11
N LEU A 84 -23.36 -6.61 -46.36
CA LEU A 84 -23.23 -6.09 -47.71
C LEU A 84 -21.94 -6.63 -48.32
N LYS A 85 -22.06 -7.53 -49.29
CA LYS A 85 -20.95 -7.90 -50.17
C LYS A 85 -20.77 -6.74 -51.16
N GLU A 86 -19.56 -6.15 -51.20
CA GLU A 86 -19.21 -5.18 -52.23
C GLU A 86 -19.47 -5.80 -53.62
N ALA A 87 -20.22 -5.09 -54.45
CA ALA A 87 -20.47 -5.47 -55.82
C ALA A 87 -19.15 -5.35 -56.61
N GLN A 88 -18.87 -6.41 -57.38
CA GLN A 88 -17.65 -6.69 -58.15
C GLN A 88 -17.13 -5.51 -58.96
#